data_AF-A0A6N7HXU0-F1
#
_entry.id   AF-A0A6N7HXU0-F1
#
_cell.length_a   1.000
_cell.length_b   1.000
_cell.length_c   1.000
_cell.angle_alpha   90.00
_cell.angle_beta   90.00
_cell.angle_gamma   90.00
#
_symmetry.space_group_name_H-M   'P 1'
#
loop_
_entity.id
_entity.type
_entity.pdbx_description
1 polymer ?
#
loop_
_entity_poly.entity_id
_entity_poly.type
_entity_poly.pdbx_seq_one_letter_code
_entity_poly.pdbx_strand_id
1 'polypeptide(L)'
;MTGTHVETDELRSAAKSIADAMGTADDTNLEQVPKKGDTYGHDKVTTALTNFCTTWELAKKILQQRSASAGETLEGAAGTYDEREQQEKSKFQGDGGGGAPQPSPSPGPSPAPQGAP
;
A
#
# COMPACT_ATOMS: atom_id res chain seq x y z
N MET A 1 -14.05 -20.63 -8.93
CA MET A 1 -12.83 -19.86 -8.65
C MET A 1 -13.10 -19.06 -7.41
N THR A 2 -12.54 -19.44 -6.27
CA THR A 2 -12.72 -18.72 -5.00
C THR A 2 -11.95 -17.41 -5.09
N GLY A 3 -12.66 -16.29 -5.25
CA GLY A 3 -12.05 -14.97 -5.17
C GLY A 3 -11.39 -14.83 -3.80
N THR A 4 -10.07 -14.62 -3.78
CA THR A 4 -9.34 -14.28 -2.56
C THR A 4 -9.83 -12.91 -2.10
N HIS A 5 -10.73 -12.91 -1.11
CA HIS A 5 -11.05 -11.69 -0.37
C HIS A 5 -9.77 -11.25 0.34
N VAL A 6 -9.30 -10.05 0.02
CA VAL A 6 -8.14 -9.45 0.67
C VAL A 6 -8.65 -8.52 1.75
N GLU A 7 -8.27 -8.80 2.99
CA GLU A 7 -8.58 -7.97 4.14
C GLU A 7 -7.66 -6.75 4.14
N THR A 8 -8.13 -5.64 3.56
CA THR A 8 -7.34 -4.41 3.42
C THR A 8 -6.98 -3.79 4.77
N ASP A 9 -7.79 -4.05 5.79
CA ASP A 9 -7.50 -3.67 7.17
C ASP A 9 -6.29 -4.40 7.76
N GLU A 10 -6.10 -5.69 7.44
CA GLU A 10 -4.93 -6.46 7.86
C GLU A 10 -3.64 -5.93 7.21
N LEU A 11 -3.69 -5.51 5.94
CA LEU A 11 -2.56 -4.87 5.26
C LEU A 11 -2.18 -3.55 5.93
N ARG A 12 -3.16 -2.72 6.29
CA ARG A 12 -2.93 -1.45 7.01
C ARG A 12 -2.42 -1.70 8.43
N SER A 13 -2.96 -2.68 9.12
CA SER A 13 -2.52 -3.10 10.46
C SER A 13 -1.07 -3.56 10.45
N ALA A 14 -0.67 -4.33 9.44
CA ALA A 14 0.71 -4.75 9.23
C ALA A 14 1.63 -3.55 8.93
N ALA A 15 1.22 -2.61 8.06
CA ALA A 15 1.99 -1.40 7.78
C ALA A 15 2.22 -0.56 9.06
N LYS A 16 1.18 -0.40 9.88
CA LYS A 16 1.28 0.28 11.17
C LYS A 16 2.21 -0.45 12.14
N SER A 17 2.09 -1.77 12.25
CA SER A 17 2.93 -2.59 13.14
C SER A 17 4.42 -2.47 12.79
N ILE A 18 4.74 -2.37 11.49
CA ILE A 18 6.10 -2.12 11.00
C ILE A 18 6.58 -0.72 11.45
N ALA A 19 5.74 0.30 11.32
CA ALA A 19 6.08 1.66 11.74
C ALA A 19 6.30 1.75 13.27
N ASP A 20 5.44 1.13 14.07
CA ASP A 20 5.52 1.11 15.53
C ASP A 20 6.81 0.39 16.01
N ALA A 21 7.17 -0.72 15.35
CA ALA A 21 8.41 -1.44 15.63
C ALA A 21 9.66 -0.58 15.33
N MET A 22 9.62 0.25 14.28
CA MET A 22 10.71 1.18 13.96
C MET A 22 10.81 2.35 14.93
N GLY A 23 9.68 2.87 15.42
CA GLY A 23 9.68 3.87 16.50
C GLY A 23 10.37 3.34 17.76
N THR A 24 10.13 2.08 18.11
CA THR A 24 10.82 1.43 19.24
C THR A 24 12.32 1.24 19.01
N ALA A 25 12.73 0.98 17.77
CA ALA A 25 14.15 0.88 17.42
C ALA A 25 14.88 2.22 17.55
N ASP A 26 14.21 3.36 17.29
CA ASP A 26 14.80 4.69 17.49
C ASP A 26 15.12 4.99 18.96
N ASP A 27 14.31 4.49 19.90
CA ASP A 27 14.55 4.63 21.34
C ASP A 27 15.81 3.89 21.81
N THR A 28 16.36 2.97 21.00
CA THR A 28 17.59 2.22 21.30
C THR A 28 18.87 2.93 20.81
N ASN A 29 18.92 4.26 20.90
CA ASN A 29 20.07 5.05 20.47
C ASN A 29 21.33 4.72 21.31
N LEU A 30 22.41 4.30 20.63
CA LEU A 30 23.67 3.93 21.26
C LEU A 30 24.73 5.05 21.21
N GLU A 31 24.42 6.21 20.62
CA GLU A 31 25.37 7.33 20.48
C GLU A 31 25.95 7.82 21.81
N GLN A 32 25.25 7.59 22.93
CA GLN A 32 25.70 7.99 24.27
C GLN A 32 26.52 6.91 25.00
N VAL A 33 26.63 5.71 24.43
CA VAL A 33 27.32 4.56 25.04
C VAL A 33 28.85 4.70 25.00
N PRO A 34 29.48 5.21 23.93
CA PRO A 34 30.91 5.52 23.92
C PRO A 34 31.22 6.69 24.87
N LYS A 35 31.69 6.39 26.07
CA LYS A 35 32.26 7.39 26.98
C LYS A 35 33.69 7.76 26.53
N LYS A 36 34.19 8.94 26.94
CA LYS A 36 35.56 9.43 26.65
C LYS A 36 36.61 8.33 26.93
N GLY A 37 37.67 8.28 26.13
CA GLY A 37 38.65 7.18 26.11
C GLY A 37 39.25 6.77 27.46
N ASP A 38 39.39 7.72 28.38
CA ASP A 38 39.90 7.47 29.75
C ASP A 38 38.98 6.57 30.60
N THR A 39 37.69 6.45 30.23
CA THR A 39 36.71 5.69 31.02
C THR A 39 36.96 4.18 30.97
N TYR A 40 37.57 3.69 29.89
CA TYR A 40 37.79 2.27 29.67
C TYR A 40 39.26 1.86 29.90
N GLY A 41 40.15 2.83 30.16
CA GLY A 41 41.58 2.60 30.42
C GLY A 41 42.36 1.99 29.25
N HIS A 42 41.74 1.85 28.07
CA HIS A 42 42.34 1.20 26.90
C HIS A 42 41.74 1.69 25.58
N ASP A 43 42.56 2.35 24.75
CA ASP A 43 42.12 2.98 23.49
C ASP A 43 41.42 2.01 22.52
N LYS A 44 41.92 0.78 22.40
CA LYS A 44 41.28 -0.25 21.54
C LYS A 44 39.83 -0.56 21.92
N VAL A 45 39.48 -0.52 23.21
CA VAL A 45 38.10 -0.77 23.68
C VAL A 45 37.21 0.39 23.25
N THR A 46 37.67 1.61 23.46
CA THR A 46 36.98 2.83 23.03
C THR A 46 36.75 2.81 21.51
N THR A 47 37.77 2.49 20.72
CA THR A 47 37.67 2.39 19.25
C THR A 47 36.68 1.31 18.83
N ALA A 48 36.74 0.12 19.41
CA ALA A 48 35.82 -0.96 19.09
C ALA A 48 34.37 -0.59 19.40
N LEU A 49 34.13 0.05 20.55
CA LEU A 49 32.79 0.50 20.96
C LEU A 49 32.26 1.62 20.06
N THR A 50 33.09 2.60 19.70
CA THR A 50 32.74 3.67 18.76
C THR A 50 32.38 3.11 17.39
N ASN A 51 33.16 2.15 16.88
CA ASN A 51 32.89 1.50 15.60
C ASN A 51 31.57 0.72 15.64
N PHE A 52 31.30 0.01 16.74
CA PHE A 52 30.04 -0.69 16.94
C PHE A 52 28.86 0.28 16.94
N CYS A 53 28.92 1.37 17.71
CA CYS A 53 27.83 2.35 17.78
C CYS A 53 27.59 3.03 16.42
N THR A 54 28.66 3.37 15.69
CA THR A 54 28.55 3.93 14.34
C THR A 54 27.87 2.95 13.38
N THR A 55 28.24 1.66 13.45
CA THR A 55 27.66 0.61 12.61
C THR A 55 26.19 0.36 12.95
N TRP A 56 25.85 0.40 14.25
CA TRP A 56 24.48 0.29 14.74
C TRP A 56 23.60 1.41 14.18
N GLU A 57 24.05 2.66 14.24
CA GLU A 57 23.30 3.81 13.71
C GLU A 57 23.09 3.72 12.20
N LEU A 58 24.09 3.22 11.45
CA LEU A 58 23.94 2.96 10.02
C LEU A 58 22.91 1.86 9.76
N ALA A 59 22.99 0.74 10.48
CA ALA A 59 22.06 -0.38 10.34
C ALA A 59 20.63 0.04 10.66
N LYS A 60 20.42 0.83 11.71
CA LYS A 60 19.12 1.39 12.09
C LYS A 60 18.52 2.24 10.96
N LYS A 61 19.30 3.14 10.37
CA LYS A 61 18.85 3.95 9.22
C LYS A 61 18.43 3.11 8.02
N ILE A 62 19.21 2.07 7.69
CA ILE A 62 18.86 1.15 6.60
C ILE A 62 17.56 0.40 6.92
N LEU A 63 17.42 -0.08 8.15
CA LEU A 63 16.24 -0.80 8.59
C LEU A 63 14.98 0.09 8.54
N GLN A 64 15.09 1.35 8.96
CA GLN A 64 14.02 2.35 8.86
C GLN A 64 13.58 2.58 7.41
N GLN A 65 14.54 2.80 6.50
CA GLN A 65 14.25 3.00 5.07
C GLN A 65 13.54 1.79 4.45
N ARG A 66 14.02 0.58 4.76
CA ARG A 66 13.41 -0.66 4.25
C ARG A 66 12.02 -0.89 4.83
N SER A 67 11.83 -0.59 6.11
CA SER A 67 10.54 -0.72 6.80
C SER A 67 9.51 0.28 6.29
N ALA A 68 9.91 1.53 6.04
CA ALA A 68 9.05 2.54 5.42
C ALA A 68 8.56 2.09 4.04
N SER A 69 9.48 1.62 3.19
CA SER A 69 9.14 1.08 1.86
C SER A 69 8.20 -0.13 1.92
N ALA A 70 8.37 -1.01 2.91
CA ALA A 70 7.46 -2.13 3.14
C ALA A 70 6.06 -1.67 3.57
N GLY A 71 5.98 -0.69 4.49
CA GLY A 71 4.72 -0.07 4.91
C GLY A 71 3.96 0.58 3.76
N GLU A 72 4.65 1.40 2.96
CA GLU A 72 4.10 2.03 1.75
C GLU A 72 3.58 1.00 0.75
N THR A 73 4.27 -0.14 0.60
CA THR A 73 3.84 -1.22 -0.30
C THR A 73 2.53 -1.85 0.19
N LEU A 74 2.42 -2.11 1.50
CA LEU A 74 1.20 -2.67 2.09
C LEU A 74 0.02 -1.71 2.00
N GLU A 75 0.26 -0.41 2.25
CA GLU A 75 -0.75 0.63 2.15
C GLU A 75 -1.22 0.85 0.70
N GLY A 76 -0.28 0.86 -0.26
CA GLY A 76 -0.59 0.94 -1.68
C GLY A 76 -1.37 -0.28 -2.19
N ALA A 77 -1.05 -1.47 -1.69
CA ALA A 77 -1.82 -2.68 -1.98
C ALA A 77 -3.25 -2.56 -1.44
N ALA A 78 -3.43 -2.14 -0.18
CA ALA A 78 -4.75 -1.92 0.42
C ALA A 78 -5.59 -0.92 -0.40
N GLY A 79 -5.00 0.21 -0.80
CA GLY A 79 -5.67 1.19 -1.65
C GLY A 79 -6.12 0.62 -3.01
N THR A 80 -5.26 -0.17 -3.66
CA THR A 80 -5.60 -0.82 -4.93
C THR A 80 -6.78 -1.78 -4.80
N TYR A 81 -6.87 -2.52 -3.69
CA TYR A 81 -7.99 -3.43 -3.43
C TYR A 81 -9.30 -2.67 -3.16
N ASP A 82 -9.25 -1.60 -2.36
CA ASP A 82 -10.42 -0.75 -2.09
C ASP A 82 -10.94 -0.07 -3.38
N GLU A 83 -10.05 0.44 -4.23
CA GLU A 83 -10.43 1.02 -5.52
C GLU A 83 -11.13 0.02 -6.43
N ARG A 84 -10.61 -1.21 -6.49
CA ARG A 84 -11.24 -2.30 -7.27
C ARG A 84 -12.62 -2.65 -6.72
N GLU A 85 -12.76 -2.77 -5.40
CA GLU A 85 -14.04 -3.07 -4.77
C GLU A 85 -15.08 -1.94 -5.05
N GLN A 86 -14.66 -0.68 -4.98
CA GLN A 86 -15.53 0.46 -5.30
C GLN A 86 -15.96 0.48 -6.77
N GLN A 87 -15.04 0.16 -7.71
CA GLN A 87 -15.37 0.05 -9.13
C GLN A 87 -16.36 -1.08 -9.40
N GLU A 88 -16.22 -2.22 -8.73
CA GLU A 88 -17.16 -3.34 -8.85
C GLU A 88 -18.54 -3.00 -8.27
N LYS A 89 -18.59 -2.37 -7.09
CA LYS A 89 -19.84 -1.87 -6.48
C LYS A 89 -20.56 -0.86 -7.40
N SER A 90 -19.80 0.04 -8.04
CA SER A 90 -20.36 1.06 -8.94
C SER A 90 -20.94 0.44 -10.23
N LYS A 91 -20.30 -0.61 -10.77
CA LYS A 91 -20.83 -1.35 -11.93
C LYS A 91 -22.14 -2.07 -11.61
N PHE A 92 -22.29 -2.59 -10.38
CA PHE A 92 -23.51 -3.27 -9.95
C PHE A 92 -24.66 -2.33 -9.58
N GLN A 93 -24.37 -1.13 -9.05
CA GLN A 93 -25.40 -0.13 -8.77
C GLN A 93 -25.85 0.63 -10.03
N GLY A 94 -25.06 0.62 -11.10
CA GLY A 94 -25.36 1.29 -12.37
C GLY A 94 -26.41 0.63 -13.27
N ASP A 95 -26.84 -0.62 -12.99
CA ASP A 95 -27.80 -1.37 -13.84
C ASP A 95 -29.18 -1.57 -13.18
N GLY A 96 -29.48 -0.80 -12.12
CA GLY A 96 -30.79 -0.79 -11.45
C GLY A 96 -31.90 -0.04 -12.19
N GLY A 97 -31.72 0.23 -13.49
CA GLY A 97 -32.71 0.86 -14.37
C GLY A 97 -33.23 -0.12 -15.39
N GLY A 98 -34.28 -0.86 -15.04
CA GLY A 98 -34.96 -1.77 -15.94
C GLY A 98 -35.35 -1.10 -17.26
N GLY A 99 -34.77 -1.60 -18.34
CA GLY A 99 -35.17 -1.30 -19.71
C GLY A 99 -34.75 -2.48 -20.56
N ALA A 100 -35.68 -3.41 -20.79
CA ALA A 100 -35.49 -4.50 -21.75
C ALA A 100 -34.95 -3.93 -23.08
N PRO A 101 -34.07 -4.65 -23.80
CA PRO A 101 -33.67 -4.22 -25.13
C PRO A 101 -34.92 -4.15 -26.00
N GLN A 102 -35.37 -2.93 -26.30
CA GLN A 102 -36.47 -2.72 -27.22
C GLN A 102 -35.97 -3.19 -28.60
N PRO A 103 -36.54 -4.24 -29.21
CA PRO A 103 -36.16 -4.60 -30.56
C PRO A 103 -36.59 -3.45 -31.47
N SER A 104 -35.63 -2.94 -32.24
CA SER A 104 -35.85 -1.88 -33.23
C SER A 104 -37.08 -2.19 -34.07
N PRO A 105 -38.00 -1.24 -34.30
CA PRO A 105 -39.10 -1.48 -35.22
C PRO A 105 -38.52 -1.65 -36.63
N SER A 106 -38.70 -2.85 -37.20
CA SER A 106 -38.42 -3.10 -38.62
C SER A 106 -39.16 -2.06 -39.46
N PRO A 107 -38.51 -1.41 -40.44
CA PRO A 107 -39.20 -0.59 -41.42
C PRO A 107 -40.21 -1.46 -42.18
N GLY A 108 -41.49 -1.26 -41.92
CA GLY A 108 -42.57 -1.88 -42.70
C GLY A 108 -42.49 -1.42 -44.16
N PRO A 109 -43.02 -2.24 -45.10
CA PRO A 109 -42.87 -1.98 -46.53
C PRO A 109 -43.55 -0.66 -46.92
N SER A 110 -42.79 0.23 -47.57
CA SER A 110 -43.31 1.48 -48.13
C SER A 110 -44.45 1.19 -49.10
N PRO A 111 -45.63 1.83 -48.95
CA PRO A 111 -46.69 1.72 -49.94
C PRO A 111 -46.33 2.57 -51.18
N ALA A 112 -46.38 1.95 -52.36
CA ALA A 112 -46.43 2.67 -53.63
C ALA A 112 -47.84 3.23 -53.83
N PRO A 113 -48.00 4.50 -54.23
CA PRO A 113 -48.93 4.77 -55.34
C PRO A 113 -48.42 5.90 -56.27
N GLN A 114 -48.38 5.68 -57.58
CA GLN A 114 -49.46 5.84 -58.58
C GLN A 114 -49.49 7.24 -59.22
N GLY A 115 -49.13 7.28 -60.50
CA GLY A 115 -49.84 7.96 -61.60
C GLY A 115 -50.09 9.48 -61.54
N ALA A 116 -49.43 10.20 -62.46
CA ALA A 116 -49.93 11.16 -63.47
C ALA A 116 -51.06 12.16 -63.09
N PRO A 117 -51.05 13.38 -63.63
CA PRO A 117 -51.24 13.61 -65.07
C PRO A 117 -50.06 14.26 -65.80
#